data_AF-X8BLW6-F1
#
_entry.id   AF-X8BLW6-F1
#
_cell.length_a   1.000
_cell.length_b   1.000
_cell.length_c   1.000
_cell.angle_alpha   90.00
_cell.angle_beta   90.00
_cell.angle_gamma   90.00
#
_symmetry.space_group_name_H-M   'P 1'
#
loop_
_entity.id
_entity.type
_entity.pdbx_description
1 polymer ?
#
loop_
_entity_poly.entity_id
_entity_poly.type
_entity_poly.pdbx_seq_one_letter_code
_entity_poly.pdbx_strand_id
1 'polypeptide(L)' 'MKDPGDGTVISATNITILTYAGDGLWCRQEDIYNPLRFVRAAMKWCKKAEQLGTLDEDAARWMRQYGGDK' A
#
# COMPACT_ATOMS: atom_id res chain seq x y z
N MET A 1 -0.40 -7.55 -4.39
CA MET A 1 -0.82 -7.98 -3.04
C MET A 1 -2.29 -8.38 -3.11
N LYS A 2 -2.58 -9.67 -2.86
CA LYS A 2 -3.95 -10.18 -2.77
C LYS A 2 -4.63 -9.56 -1.55
N ASP A 3 -5.87 -9.06 -1.64
CA ASP A 3 -6.55 -8.54 -0.44
C ASP A 3 -6.52 -9.57 0.72
N PRO A 4 -6.33 -9.15 1.99
CA PRO A 4 -6.25 -10.09 3.11
C PRO A 4 -7.55 -10.92 3.27
N GLY A 5 -8.70 -10.42 2.80
CA GLY A 5 -9.91 -11.22 2.61
C GLY A 5 -10.96 -11.10 3.73
N ASP A 6 -10.79 -10.20 4.70
CA ASP A 6 -11.76 -9.98 5.79
C ASP A 6 -12.49 -8.63 5.72
N GLY A 7 -12.24 -7.82 4.68
CA GLY A 7 -12.84 -6.51 4.52
C GLY A 7 -12.26 -5.41 5.44
N THR A 8 -11.16 -5.66 6.15
CA THR A 8 -10.49 -4.63 6.95
C THR A 8 -10.02 -3.47 6.07
N VAL A 9 -10.47 -2.25 6.39
CA VAL A 9 -10.01 -1.04 5.69
C VAL A 9 -8.62 -0.62 6.19
N ILE A 10 -7.69 -0.49 5.25
CA ILE A 10 -6.32 -0.04 5.47
C ILE A 10 -6.05 1.09 4.48
N SER A 11 -5.85 2.30 4.99
CA SER A 11 -5.67 3.50 4.15
C SER A 11 -4.59 4.42 4.71
N ALA A 12 -4.00 5.20 3.80
CA ALA A 12 -3.12 6.32 4.10
C ALA A 12 -3.49 7.49 3.19
N THR A 13 -3.38 8.72 3.70
CA THR A 13 -3.68 9.93 2.92
C THR A 13 -2.65 10.11 1.79
N ASN A 14 -3.12 10.34 0.57
CA ASN A 14 -2.35 10.62 -0.63
C ASN A 14 -2.98 11.80 -1.38
N ILE A 15 -2.18 12.53 -2.13
CA ILE A 15 -2.63 13.48 -3.15
C ILE A 15 -2.19 12.94 -4.51
N THR A 16 -3.16 12.67 -5.39
CA THR A 16 -2.89 12.33 -6.79
C THR A 16 -3.20 13.55 -7.65
N ILE A 17 -2.24 13.95 -8.48
CA ILE A 17 -2.40 15.02 -9.48
C ILE A 17 -2.37 14.37 -10.86
N LEU A 18 -3.47 14.53 -11.61
CA LEU A 18 -3.60 14.04 -12.98
C LEU A 18 -3.54 15.21 -13.95
N THR A 19 -2.68 15.12 -14.97
CA THR A 19 -2.59 16.14 -16.02
C THR A 19 -3.41 15.70 -17.23
N TYR A 20 -4.47 16.44 -17.53
CA TYR A 20 -5.33 16.21 -18.69
C TYR A 20 -4.63 16.67 -19.97
N ALA A 21 -4.70 15.85 -21.02
CA ALA A 21 -3.99 16.05 -22.28
C ALA A 21 -4.88 16.55 -23.42
N GLY A 22 -6.19 16.67 -23.20
CA GLY A 22 -7.17 16.84 -24.29
C GLY A 22 -7.76 15.50 -24.75
N ASP A 23 -8.82 15.55 -25.56
CA ASP A 23 -9.45 14.40 -26.23
C ASP A 23 -9.78 13.18 -25.34
N GLY A 24 -10.13 13.43 -24.07
CA GLY A 24 -10.43 12.37 -23.11
C GLY A 24 -9.19 11.61 -22.60
N LEU A 25 -7.98 12.14 -22.84
CA LEU A 25 -6.71 11.51 -22.50
C LEU A 25 -6.00 12.19 -21.32
N TRP A 26 -5.19 11.41 -20.60
CA TRP A 26 -4.29 11.87 -19.54
C TRP A 26 -2.85 11.68 -19.99
N CYS A 27 -1.96 12.61 -19.65
CA CYS A 27 -0.54 12.52 -20.04
C CYS A 27 0.43 12.37 -18.86
N ARG A 28 -0.02 12.59 -17.62
CA ARG A 28 0.85 12.49 -16.43
C ARG A 28 0.04 12.20 -15.17
N GLN A 29 0.63 11.41 -14.29
CA GLN A 29 0.18 11.19 -12.92
C GLN A 29 1.34 11.48 -11.97
N GLU A 30 1.09 12.28 -10.93
CA GLU A 30 2.00 12.50 -9.82
C GLU A 30 1.30 12.11 -8.52
N ASP A 31 1.99 11.36 -7.66
CA ASP A 31 1.49 10.97 -6.35
C ASP A 31 2.38 11.55 -5.26
N ILE A 32 1.76 12.27 -4.33
CA ILE A 32 2.42 12.95 -3.22
C ILE A 32 1.85 12.38 -1.91
N TYR A 33 2.73 11.76 -1.13
CA TYR A 33 2.36 11.13 0.12
C TYR A 33 3.48 11.22 1.16
N ASN A 34 3.12 10.99 2.43
CA ASN A 34 4.09 10.80 3.50
C ASN A 34 4.56 9.32 3.48
N PRO A 35 5.86 9.04 3.18
CA PRO A 35 6.36 7.68 3.08
C PRO A 35 6.16 6.86 4.35
N LEU A 36 6.34 7.47 5.53
CA LEU A 36 6.18 6.77 6.82
C LEU A 36 4.73 6.35 7.07
N ARG A 37 3.74 7.15 6.62
CA ARG A 37 2.33 6.76 6.71
C ARG A 37 2.01 5.56 5.81
N PHE A 38 2.63 5.51 4.63
CA PHE A 38 2.49 4.39 3.70
C PHE A 38 3.15 3.11 4.22
N VAL A 39 4.37 3.19 4.76
CA VAL A 39 5.03 2.04 5.41
C VAL A 39 4.17 1.50 6.56
N ARG A 40 3.58 2.38 7.38
CA ARG A 40 2.68 1.97 8.47
C ARG A 40 1.43 1.25 7.94
N ALA A 41 0.83 1.73 6.84
CA ALA A 41 -0.31 1.08 6.20
C ALA A 41 0.07 -0.29 5.62
N ALA A 42 1.21 -0.40 4.93
CA ALA A 42 1.74 -1.66 4.42
C ALA A 42 2.01 -2.67 5.55
N MET A 43 2.56 -2.22 6.69
CA MET A 43 2.75 -3.09 7.86
C MET A 43 1.44 -3.55 8.49
N LYS A 44 0.41 -2.69 8.54
CA LYS A 44 -0.93 -3.08 8.99
C LYS A 44 -1.52 -4.15 8.07
N TRP A 45 -1.30 -4.01 6.76
CA TRP A 45 -1.73 -4.98 5.76
C TRP A 45 -1.01 -6.32 5.93
N CYS A 46 0.32 -6.32 6.08
CA CYS A 46 1.09 -7.56 6.21
C CYS A 46 0.67 -8.34 7.46
N LYS A 47 0.51 -7.66 8.60
CA LYS A 47 0.03 -8.27 9.85
C LYS A 47 -1.37 -8.86 9.71
N LYS A 48 -2.25 -8.20 8.97
CA LYS A 48 -3.61 -8.69 8.74
C LYS A 48 -3.59 -9.93 7.83
N ALA A 49 -2.81 -9.91 6.75
CA ALA A 49 -2.64 -11.06 5.88
C ALA A 49 -1.99 -12.25 6.62
N GLU A 50 -1.03 -12.00 7.53
CA GLU A 50 -0.43 -13.03 8.37
C GLU A 50 -1.47 -13.69 9.29
N GLN A 51 -2.30 -12.88 9.96
CA GLN A 51 -3.39 -13.36 10.82
C GLN A 51 -4.39 -14.25 10.09
N LEU A 52 -4.62 -13.97 8.80
CA LEU A 52 -5.57 -14.70 7.96
C LEU A 52 -4.91 -15.86 7.17
N GLY A 53 -3.60 -16.05 7.31
CA GLY A 53 -2.85 -17.06 6.57
C GLY A 53 -2.75 -16.77 5.06
N THR A 54 -2.93 -15.52 4.65
CA THR A 54 -2.91 -15.09 3.24
C THR A 54 -1.66 -14.28 2.88
N LEU A 55 -0.69 -14.16 3.79
CA LEU A 55 0.57 -13.47 3.53
C LEU A 55 1.48 -14.33 2.65
N ASP A 56 1.79 -13.82 1.45
CA ASP A 56 2.73 -14.48 0.54
C ASP A 56 4.21 -14.28 0.97
N GLU A 57 5.11 -15.09 0.40
CA GLU A 57 6.52 -15.09 0.77
C GLU A 57 7.21 -13.75 0.47
N ASP A 58 6.82 -13.08 -0.61
CA ASP A 58 7.40 -11.81 -1.04
C ASP A 58 7.05 -10.70 -0.04
N ALA A 59 5.79 -10.63 0.37
CA ALA A 59 5.31 -9.72 1.40
C ALA A 59 5.91 -10.05 2.77
N ALA A 60 6.08 -11.33 3.11
CA ALA A 60 6.76 -11.73 4.35
C ALA A 60 8.25 -11.32 4.35
N ARG A 61 8.96 -11.45 3.23
CA ARG A 61 10.35 -10.95 3.09
C ARG A 61 10.39 -9.43 3.25
N TRP A 62 9.49 -8.70 2.58
CA TRP A 62 9.40 -7.25 2.70
C TRP A 62 9.10 -6.81 4.15
N MET A 63 8.16 -7.48 4.81
CA MET A 63 7.79 -7.19 6.20
C MET A 63 8.96 -7.39 7.16
N ARG A 64 9.80 -8.41 6.95
CA ARG A 64 11.02 -8.60 7.76
C ARG A 64 12.07 -7.51 7.49
N GLN A 65 12.24 -7.10 6.25
CA GLN A 65 13.23 -6.09 5.86
C GLN A 65 12.87 -4.68 6.35
N TYR A 66 11.59 -4.30 6.29
CA TYR A 66 11.13 -2.93 6.54
C TYR A 66 10.26 -2.77 7.78
N GLY A 67 9.93 -3.87 8.47
CA GLY A 67 9.00 -3.87 9.59
C GLY A 67 9.52 -3.24 10.87
N GLY A 68 10.84 -3.05 10.97
CA GLY A 68 11.53 -2.55 12.16
C GLY A 68 11.46 -3.55 13.30
N ASP A 69 12.62 -3.95 13.83
CA ASP A 69 12.67 -4.65 15.10
C ASP A 69 12.08 -3.73 16.17
N LYS A 70 11.10 -4.23 16.91
CA LYS A 70 10.63 -3.62 18.14
C LYS A 70 11.45 -4.13 19.30
#